data_AF-A0A2M7XGE5-F1
#
_entry.id   AF-A0A2M7XGE5-F1
#
_cell.length_a   1.000
_cell.length_b   1.000
_cell.length_c   1.000
_cell.angle_alpha   90.00
_cell.angle_beta   90.00
_cell.angle_gamma   90.00
#
_symmetry.space_group_name_H-M   'P 1'
#
loop_
_entity.id
_entity.type
_entity.pdbx_description
1 polymer ?
#
loop_
_entity_poly.entity_id
_entity_poly.type
_entity_poly.pdbx_seq_one_letter_code
_entity_poly.pdbx_strand_id
1 'polypeptide(L)'
;MEFAEIKPQRTINTQFMTEWMESVMKSELTEKAELILMHAEISTELLEKFRQTPQSAPWHSEGFFISENIVRTLAGFKSIVEGKSLFEIEEFAVRKDFNLEIVHLENTIKKYKELLEVFILAHDIAKPATLSFSAPAGSLGEKEGFSQHKYRLQQEATETEKQTYIKLFKAFSVDKTHLSRSEQVAKFYDKYEIRVHYYGHESEALKADALLALETLTKAYNLDLEQIKLLKFVIAHHMEAVQFGRDENQISVYKLLIARAGKAEIDVDLALDILLAAVFLDGSVGSLHYEEGAFSVDLTSVFAFMSVEGEVAKHRKEERRREISEVQNQRFKQVLKASGLDGETVFELLKTPFGSERGKIMADIKRYVEDPELRVNFDTHQTELEKRIQKARSLLTT
;
A
#
# COMPACT_ATOMS: atom_id res chain seq x y z
N MET A 1 30.51 0.20 -14.62
CA MET A 1 29.57 -0.91 -14.39
C MET A 1 28.27 -0.53 -15.09
N GLU A 2 27.96 -1.16 -16.22
CA GLU A 2 26.60 -1.12 -16.76
C GLU A 2 25.75 -2.00 -15.84
N PHE A 3 24.79 -1.39 -15.15
CA PHE A 3 23.86 -2.11 -14.31
C PHE A 3 22.84 -2.80 -15.21
N ALA A 4 22.57 -4.08 -14.95
CA ALA A 4 21.58 -4.84 -15.69
C ALA A 4 20.23 -4.09 -15.70
N GLU A 5 19.68 -3.92 -16.89
CA GLU A 5 18.33 -3.36 -17.07
C GLU A 5 17.36 -4.21 -16.25
N ILE A 6 16.61 -3.58 -15.33
CA ILE A 6 15.53 -4.25 -14.61
C ILE A 6 14.46 -4.54 -15.67
N LYS A 7 14.53 -5.73 -16.27
CA LYS A 7 13.50 -6.19 -17.21
C LYS A 7 12.27 -6.51 -16.37
N PRO A 8 11.16 -5.78 -16.51
CA PRO A 8 9.91 -6.20 -15.89
C PRO A 8 9.63 -7.63 -16.35
N GLN A 9 9.27 -8.50 -15.40
CA GLN A 9 8.76 -9.83 -15.76
C GLN A 9 7.61 -9.60 -16.74
N ARG A 10 7.67 -10.22 -17.93
CA ARG A 10 6.60 -10.14 -18.93
C ARG A 10 5.34 -10.78 -18.35
N THR A 11 4.51 -10.01 -17.66
CA THR A 11 3.10 -10.35 -17.42
C THR A 11 2.29 -9.75 -18.58
N ILE A 12 1.61 -10.63 -19.34
CA ILE A 12 0.84 -10.26 -20.54
C ILE A 12 -0.60 -9.83 -20.19
N ASN A 13 -1.00 -9.91 -18.92
CA ASN A 13 -2.32 -9.48 -18.46
C ASN A 13 -2.18 -8.41 -17.38
N THR A 14 -2.30 -7.16 -17.78
CA THR A 14 -2.52 -6.03 -16.87
C THR A 14 -4.03 -5.77 -16.72
N GLN A 15 -4.43 -5.16 -15.59
CA GLN A 15 -5.80 -4.75 -15.30
C GLN A 15 -5.78 -3.34 -14.72
N PHE A 16 -6.83 -2.55 -14.93
CA PHE A 16 -6.93 -1.27 -14.22
C PHE A 16 -7.05 -1.49 -12.71
N MET A 17 -6.60 -0.53 -11.90
CA MET A 17 -6.56 -0.66 -10.44
C MET A 17 -7.93 -1.01 -9.84
N THR A 18 -9.02 -0.47 -10.42
CA THR A 18 -10.40 -0.81 -10.05
C THR A 18 -10.69 -2.30 -10.23
N GLU A 19 -10.38 -2.86 -11.40
CA GLU A 19 -10.58 -4.27 -11.74
C GLU A 19 -9.67 -5.20 -10.92
N TRP A 20 -8.42 -4.79 -10.72
CA TRP A 20 -7.46 -5.51 -9.89
C TRP A 20 -7.95 -5.62 -8.45
N MET A 21 -8.42 -4.51 -7.87
CA MET A 21 -9.02 -4.52 -6.54
C MET A 21 -10.31 -5.32 -6.48
N GLU A 22 -11.17 -5.27 -7.49
CA GLU A 22 -12.35 -6.14 -7.55
C GLU A 22 -11.99 -7.63 -7.52
N SER A 23 -10.94 -8.03 -8.23
CA SER A 23 -10.41 -9.40 -8.17
C SER A 23 -9.94 -9.76 -6.76
N VAL A 24 -9.21 -8.85 -6.10
CA VAL A 24 -8.74 -9.05 -4.72
C VAL A 24 -9.93 -9.18 -3.76
N MET A 25 -10.93 -8.31 -3.87
CA MET A 25 -12.11 -8.31 -2.99
C MET A 25 -12.99 -9.56 -3.15
N LYS A 26 -12.90 -10.27 -4.28
CA LYS A 26 -13.60 -11.55 -4.54
C LYS A 26 -12.81 -12.79 -4.09
N SER A 27 -11.62 -12.60 -3.49
CA SER A 27 -10.74 -13.69 -3.04
C SER A 27 -10.86 -13.94 -1.53
N GLU A 28 -10.21 -15.00 -1.05
CA GLU A 28 -10.08 -15.32 0.38
C GLU A 28 -9.38 -14.22 1.21
N LEU A 29 -8.69 -13.28 0.55
CA LEU A 29 -8.01 -12.17 1.22
C LEU A 29 -8.96 -11.23 1.95
N THR A 30 -10.20 -11.09 1.47
CA THR A 30 -11.24 -10.29 2.13
C THR A 30 -11.59 -10.89 3.50
N GLU A 31 -11.80 -12.21 3.56
CA GLU A 31 -12.10 -12.91 4.82
C GLU A 31 -10.92 -12.80 5.80
N LYS A 32 -9.68 -12.95 5.30
CA LYS A 32 -8.47 -12.74 6.12
C LYS A 32 -8.39 -11.30 6.66
N ALA A 33 -8.71 -10.30 5.84
CA ALA A 33 -8.72 -8.89 6.23
C ALA A 33 -9.78 -8.60 7.30
N GLU A 34 -10.99 -9.16 7.16
CA GLU A 34 -12.06 -9.05 8.15
C GLU A 34 -11.65 -9.66 9.50
N LEU A 35 -10.99 -10.83 9.49
CA LEU A 35 -10.48 -11.47 10.71
C LEU A 35 -9.41 -10.62 11.40
N ILE A 36 -8.51 -9.98 10.65
CA ILE A 36 -7.50 -9.07 11.20
C ILE A 36 -8.17 -7.88 11.88
N LEU A 37 -9.13 -7.22 11.20
CA LEU A 37 -9.87 -6.12 11.79
C LEU A 37 -10.63 -6.56 13.05
N MET A 38 -11.31 -7.70 13.01
CA MET A 38 -12.04 -8.24 14.17
C MET A 38 -11.12 -8.49 15.38
N HIS A 39 -9.92 -9.03 15.18
CA HIS A 39 -8.96 -9.21 16.27
C HIS A 39 -8.43 -7.88 16.82
N ALA A 40 -8.24 -6.88 15.95
CA ALA A 40 -7.83 -5.54 16.36
C ALA A 40 -8.95 -4.82 17.17
N GLU A 41 -10.21 -5.01 16.78
CA GLU A 41 -11.39 -4.49 17.49
C GLU A 41 -11.50 -5.05 18.91
N ILE A 42 -11.25 -6.35 19.10
CA ILE A 42 -11.22 -6.97 20.45
C ILE A 42 -10.14 -6.32 21.33
N SER A 43 -9.07 -5.83 20.72
CA SER A 43 -7.93 -5.26 21.43
C SER A 43 -8.13 -3.78 21.79
N THR A 44 -9.00 -3.05 21.08
CA THR A 44 -9.18 -1.59 21.27
C THR A 44 -10.61 -1.12 21.00
N GLU A 45 -11.22 -0.46 21.99
CA GLU A 45 -12.61 0.06 21.89
C GLU A 45 -12.78 1.11 20.78
N LEU A 46 -11.73 1.84 20.40
CA LEU A 46 -11.80 2.84 19.32
C LEU A 46 -12.03 2.19 17.95
N LEU A 47 -11.42 1.03 17.69
CA LEU A 47 -11.60 0.35 16.42
C LEU A 47 -12.99 -0.27 16.27
N GLU A 48 -13.64 -0.67 17.37
CA GLU A 48 -15.04 -1.13 17.33
C GLU A 48 -15.96 -0.08 16.70
N LYS A 49 -15.66 1.21 16.92
CA LYS A 49 -16.44 2.33 16.37
C LYS A 49 -16.36 2.40 14.84
N PHE A 50 -15.37 1.79 14.18
CA PHE A 50 -15.24 1.82 12.73
C PHE A 50 -16.45 1.23 12.01
N ARG A 51 -17.09 0.18 12.58
CA ARG A 51 -18.30 -0.45 12.02
C ARG A 51 -19.55 0.43 12.09
N GLN A 52 -19.48 1.53 12.81
CA GLN A 52 -20.59 2.46 13.02
C GLN A 52 -20.25 3.88 12.58
N THR A 53 -19.00 4.13 12.20
CA THR A 53 -18.54 5.45 11.76
C THR A 53 -18.82 5.57 10.27
N PRO A 54 -19.84 6.35 9.87
CA PRO A 54 -20.30 6.35 8.49
C PRO A 54 -19.31 7.04 7.57
N GLN A 55 -19.37 6.71 6.28
CA GLN A 55 -18.63 7.27 5.15
C GLN A 55 -19.62 7.67 4.03
N SER A 56 -19.16 8.45 3.05
CA SER A 56 -19.95 8.80 1.88
C SER A 56 -19.10 9.03 0.63
N ALA A 57 -19.70 8.79 -0.53
CA ALA A 57 -19.28 9.35 -1.80
C ALA A 57 -19.27 10.91 -1.75
N PRO A 58 -18.52 11.60 -2.63
CA PRO A 58 -17.74 11.07 -3.76
C PRO A 58 -16.38 10.49 -3.37
N TRP A 59 -15.97 10.61 -2.10
CA TRP A 59 -14.62 10.22 -1.65
C TRP A 59 -14.52 8.77 -1.23
N HIS A 60 -15.58 8.23 -0.60
CA HIS A 60 -15.61 6.88 -0.07
C HIS A 60 -16.84 6.13 -0.59
N SER A 61 -16.62 5.34 -1.63
CA SER A 61 -17.67 4.52 -2.27
C SER A 61 -17.41 3.03 -2.10
N GLU A 62 -16.32 2.64 -1.45
CA GLU A 62 -15.98 1.26 -1.13
C GLU A 62 -16.97 0.62 -0.15
N GLY A 63 -17.58 1.42 0.72
CA GLY A 63 -18.53 0.95 1.72
C GLY A 63 -19.16 2.09 2.49
N PHE A 64 -20.03 1.73 3.44
CA PHE A 64 -20.82 2.71 4.17
C PHE A 64 -20.18 3.13 5.48
N PHE A 65 -19.31 2.30 6.05
CA PHE A 65 -18.55 2.62 7.24
C PHE A 65 -17.05 2.46 7.01
N ILE A 66 -16.26 3.09 7.88
CA ILE A 66 -14.79 3.04 7.84
C ILE A 66 -14.27 1.61 7.84
N SER A 67 -14.95 0.67 8.51
CA SER A 67 -14.57 -0.74 8.50
C SER A 67 -14.40 -1.32 7.10
N GLU A 68 -15.27 -0.94 6.15
CA GLU A 68 -15.19 -1.42 4.77
C GLU A 68 -13.95 -0.89 4.04
N ASN A 69 -13.56 0.37 4.30
CA ASN A 69 -12.30 0.93 3.83
C ASN A 69 -11.11 0.17 4.39
N ILE A 70 -11.05 -0.06 5.70
CA ILE A 70 -9.95 -0.79 6.34
C ILE A 70 -9.83 -2.21 5.78
N VAL A 71 -10.95 -2.93 5.62
CA VAL A 71 -10.96 -4.29 5.03
C VAL A 71 -10.44 -4.26 3.60
N ARG A 72 -10.89 -3.29 2.79
CA ARG A 72 -10.43 -3.13 1.40
C ARG A 72 -8.92 -2.88 1.35
N THR A 73 -8.41 -1.97 2.18
CA THR A 73 -6.99 -1.66 2.28
C THR A 73 -6.17 -2.87 2.72
N LEU A 74 -6.61 -3.59 3.76
CA LEU A 74 -5.96 -4.81 4.25
C LEU A 74 -5.95 -5.91 3.19
N ALA A 75 -7.03 -6.13 2.45
CA ALA A 75 -7.09 -7.15 1.40
C ALA A 75 -6.10 -6.85 0.26
N GLY A 76 -6.07 -5.60 -0.22
CA GLY A 76 -5.10 -5.14 -1.21
C GLY A 76 -3.66 -5.25 -0.72
N PHE A 77 -3.39 -4.79 0.50
CA PHE A 77 -2.09 -4.92 1.18
C PHE A 77 -1.63 -6.38 1.26
N LYS A 78 -2.49 -7.30 1.72
CA LYS A 78 -2.17 -8.74 1.80
C LYS A 78 -1.87 -9.33 0.44
N SER A 79 -2.60 -8.94 -0.61
CA SER A 79 -2.35 -9.45 -1.96
C SER A 79 -0.92 -9.12 -2.45
N ILE A 80 -0.42 -7.93 -2.12
CA ILE A 80 0.94 -7.49 -2.45
C ILE A 80 1.96 -8.26 -1.60
N VAL A 81 1.71 -8.40 -0.30
CA VAL A 81 2.56 -9.17 0.61
C VAL A 81 2.66 -10.65 0.19
N GLU A 82 1.56 -11.24 -0.29
CA GLU A 82 1.49 -12.61 -0.80
C GLU A 82 2.05 -12.77 -2.22
N GLY A 83 2.45 -11.68 -2.88
CA GLY A 83 3.30 -11.72 -4.07
C GLY A 83 2.70 -11.16 -5.35
N LYS A 84 1.46 -10.64 -5.35
CA LYS A 84 0.95 -9.89 -6.51
C LYS A 84 1.84 -8.69 -6.78
N SER A 85 2.17 -8.45 -8.05
CA SER A 85 3.02 -7.33 -8.43
C SER A 85 2.20 -6.07 -8.72
N LEU A 86 2.75 -4.91 -8.35
CA LEU A 86 2.17 -3.64 -8.78
C LEU A 86 2.19 -3.46 -10.30
N PHE A 87 3.06 -4.17 -11.04
CA PHE A 87 3.05 -4.17 -12.51
C PHE A 87 1.89 -4.96 -13.13
N GLU A 88 1.09 -5.68 -12.34
CA GLU A 88 -0.18 -6.24 -12.82
C GLU A 88 -1.26 -5.15 -12.98
N ILE A 89 -1.03 -3.96 -12.42
CA ILE A 89 -1.92 -2.80 -12.52
C ILE A 89 -1.49 -1.94 -13.70
N GLU A 90 -2.41 -1.69 -14.64
CA GLU A 90 -2.16 -0.97 -15.90
C GLU A 90 -1.55 0.41 -15.66
N GLU A 91 -2.09 1.16 -14.71
CA GLU A 91 -1.64 2.50 -14.36
C GLU A 91 -0.16 2.54 -13.93
N PHE A 92 0.34 1.48 -13.30
CA PHE A 92 1.77 1.33 -12.99
C PHE A 92 2.56 0.79 -14.17
N ALA A 93 2.04 -0.20 -14.90
CA ALA A 93 2.72 -0.84 -16.02
C ALA A 93 3.08 0.12 -17.17
N VAL A 94 2.22 1.12 -17.42
CA VAL A 94 2.48 2.14 -18.46
C VAL A 94 3.51 3.19 -18.03
N ARG A 95 3.77 3.36 -16.73
CA ARG A 95 4.67 4.37 -16.15
C ARG A 95 6.11 3.87 -16.06
N LYS A 96 6.70 3.61 -17.23
CA LYS A 96 8.08 3.09 -17.36
C LYS A 96 9.14 3.99 -16.72
N ASP A 97 8.85 5.29 -16.62
CA ASP A 97 9.67 6.29 -15.94
C ASP A 97 9.85 6.03 -14.43
N PHE A 98 8.90 5.29 -13.82
CA PHE A 98 8.86 4.98 -12.39
C PHE A 98 9.11 3.50 -12.06
N ASN A 99 9.61 2.68 -12.99
CA ASN A 99 9.79 1.24 -12.74
C ASN A 99 10.59 0.94 -11.46
N LEU A 100 11.64 1.73 -11.18
CA LEU A 100 12.46 1.52 -9.99
C LEU A 100 11.69 1.87 -8.71
N GLU A 101 10.97 2.99 -8.73
CA GLU A 101 10.17 3.51 -7.65
C GLU A 101 8.99 2.59 -7.32
N ILE A 102 8.37 1.98 -8.34
CA ILE A 102 7.29 0.99 -8.19
C ILE A 102 7.79 -0.29 -7.53
N VAL A 103 8.93 -0.85 -8.01
CA VAL A 103 9.56 -2.02 -7.37
C VAL A 103 9.93 -1.71 -5.92
N HIS A 104 10.44 -0.51 -5.65
CA HIS A 104 10.81 -0.08 -4.32
C HIS A 104 9.61 0.05 -3.38
N LEU A 105 8.50 0.61 -3.87
CA LEU A 105 7.23 0.68 -3.14
C LEU A 105 6.74 -0.73 -2.76
N GLU A 106 6.73 -1.66 -3.71
CA GLU A 106 6.34 -3.05 -3.47
C GLU A 106 7.25 -3.74 -2.42
N ASN A 107 8.57 -3.54 -2.53
CA ASN A 107 9.53 -4.08 -1.56
C ASN A 107 9.38 -3.45 -0.18
N THR A 108 9.11 -2.14 -0.11
CA THR A 108 8.85 -1.42 1.14
C THR A 108 7.63 -2.01 1.84
N ILE A 109 6.54 -2.23 1.10
CA ILE A 109 5.32 -2.86 1.62
C ILE A 109 5.62 -4.25 2.20
N LYS A 110 6.38 -5.07 1.48
CA LYS A 110 6.76 -6.43 1.91
C LYS A 110 7.70 -6.43 3.12
N LYS A 111 8.68 -5.52 3.16
CA LYS A 111 9.71 -5.42 4.19
C LYS A 111 9.16 -4.89 5.52
N TYR A 112 8.23 -3.94 5.47
CA TYR A 112 7.67 -3.26 6.65
C TYR A 112 6.21 -3.64 6.90
N LYS A 113 5.84 -4.88 6.58
CA LYS A 113 4.45 -5.35 6.61
C LYS A 113 3.78 -5.19 7.98
N GLU A 114 4.48 -5.46 9.08
CA GLU A 114 3.91 -5.32 10.42
C GLU A 114 3.59 -3.85 10.75
N LEU A 115 4.50 -2.93 10.41
CA LEU A 115 4.30 -1.50 10.63
C LEU A 115 3.13 -0.98 9.77
N LEU A 116 3.09 -1.36 8.49
CA LEU A 116 2.06 -0.91 7.56
C LEU A 116 0.70 -1.52 7.88
N GLU A 117 0.63 -2.75 8.39
CA GLU A 117 -0.63 -3.33 8.88
C GLU A 117 -1.18 -2.54 10.07
N VAL A 118 -0.32 -2.15 11.02
CA VAL A 118 -0.73 -1.26 12.13
C VAL A 118 -1.14 0.12 11.62
N PHE A 119 -0.42 0.68 10.64
CA PHE A 119 -0.83 1.93 9.99
C PHE A 119 -2.24 1.81 9.41
N ILE A 120 -2.52 0.77 8.62
CA ILE A 120 -3.86 0.56 8.03
C ILE A 120 -4.92 0.51 9.13
N LEU A 121 -4.69 -0.20 10.22
CA LEU A 121 -5.65 -0.29 11.33
C LEU A 121 -5.84 1.04 12.07
N ALA A 122 -4.82 1.90 12.15
CA ALA A 122 -4.81 3.04 13.05
C ALA A 122 -4.85 4.43 12.38
N HIS A 123 -4.61 4.55 11.08
CA HIS A 123 -4.48 5.85 10.40
C HIS A 123 -5.73 6.73 10.57
N ASP A 124 -6.90 6.09 10.62
CA ASP A 124 -8.21 6.72 10.74
C ASP A 124 -8.82 6.65 12.16
N ILE A 125 -8.03 6.29 13.17
CA ILE A 125 -8.54 5.98 14.51
C ILE A 125 -9.31 7.13 15.19
N ALA A 126 -9.08 8.37 14.75
CA ALA A 126 -9.73 9.56 15.27
C ALA A 126 -10.92 10.06 14.43
N LYS A 127 -11.20 9.45 13.26
CA LYS A 127 -12.39 9.80 12.46
C LYS A 127 -13.71 9.67 13.23
N PRO A 128 -13.93 8.66 14.11
CA PRO A 128 -15.17 8.58 14.90
C PRO A 128 -15.43 9.80 15.79
N ALA A 129 -14.37 10.48 16.26
CA ALA A 129 -14.42 11.65 17.14
C ALA A 129 -14.61 12.96 16.37
N THR A 130 -14.30 13.01 15.08
CA THR A 130 -14.33 14.23 14.25
C THR A 130 -15.41 14.21 13.18
N LEU A 131 -16.24 13.17 13.18
CA LEU A 131 -17.32 12.97 12.23
C LEU A 131 -18.26 14.19 12.19
N SER A 132 -18.54 14.70 11.00
CA SER A 132 -19.55 15.73 10.74
C SER A 132 -20.26 15.49 9.41
N PHE A 133 -21.43 16.11 9.22
CA PHE A 133 -22.26 15.91 8.02
C PHE A 133 -22.63 17.23 7.34
N SER A 134 -22.70 17.25 6.01
CA SER A 134 -23.23 18.40 5.29
C SER A 134 -24.02 17.99 4.06
N ALA A 135 -25.08 18.73 3.73
CA ALA A 135 -25.83 18.57 2.49
C ALA A 135 -26.04 19.94 1.81
N PRO A 136 -26.08 20.00 0.47
CA PRO A 136 -26.33 21.24 -0.26
C PRO A 136 -27.78 21.72 -0.07
N ALA A 137 -27.99 23.03 -0.23
CA ALA A 137 -29.33 23.61 -0.07
C ALA A 137 -30.26 23.11 -1.18
N GLY A 138 -31.48 22.72 -0.81
CA GLY A 138 -32.49 22.14 -1.69
C GLY A 138 -32.42 20.62 -1.83
N SER A 139 -31.37 19.95 -1.35
CA SER A 139 -31.22 18.49 -1.48
C SER A 139 -32.16 17.72 -0.55
N LEU A 140 -32.31 16.42 -0.79
CA LEU A 140 -33.04 15.56 0.14
C LEU A 140 -32.31 15.45 1.49
N GLY A 141 -30.97 15.42 1.50
CA GLY A 141 -30.19 15.42 2.74
C GLY A 141 -30.42 16.66 3.60
N GLU A 142 -30.60 17.83 2.99
CA GLU A 142 -30.96 19.05 3.73
C GLU A 142 -32.33 18.88 4.42
N LYS A 143 -33.32 18.32 3.70
CA LYS A 143 -34.67 18.06 4.24
C LYS A 143 -34.68 17.04 5.37
N GLU A 144 -33.74 16.10 5.34
CA GLU A 144 -33.50 15.12 6.41
C GLU A 144 -32.68 15.70 7.59
N GLY A 145 -32.26 16.96 7.51
CA GLY A 145 -31.63 17.70 8.62
C GLY A 145 -30.11 17.84 8.57
N PHE A 146 -29.44 17.41 7.49
CA PHE A 146 -27.97 17.44 7.38
C PHE A 146 -27.40 18.80 6.90
N SER A 147 -28.05 19.91 7.23
CA SER A 147 -27.65 21.26 6.81
C SER A 147 -26.66 21.94 7.77
N GLN A 148 -26.47 21.38 8.98
CA GLN A 148 -25.91 22.09 10.13
C GLN A 148 -24.43 22.44 9.99
N HIS A 149 -23.62 21.62 9.32
CA HIS A 149 -22.16 21.83 9.29
C HIS A 149 -21.65 22.60 8.06
N LYS A 150 -22.55 23.10 7.18
CA LYS A 150 -22.15 23.88 6.00
C LYS A 150 -21.34 25.15 6.35
N TYR A 151 -21.53 25.70 7.54
CA TYR A 151 -20.88 26.93 8.01
C TYR A 151 -19.97 26.73 9.23
N ARG A 152 -19.88 25.50 9.77
CA ARG A 152 -19.10 25.14 10.95
C ARG A 152 -18.53 23.73 10.81
N LEU A 153 -17.59 23.57 9.88
CA LEU A 153 -16.93 22.30 9.55
C LEU A 153 -16.22 21.63 10.76
N GLN A 154 -16.06 22.34 11.88
CA GLN A 154 -15.45 21.84 13.12
C GLN A 154 -16.46 21.39 14.19
N GLN A 155 -17.77 21.50 13.94
CA GLN A 155 -18.74 20.93 14.87
C GLN A 155 -18.86 19.42 14.65
N GLU A 156 -18.68 18.65 15.72
CA GLU A 156 -18.88 17.20 15.72
C GLU A 156 -20.37 16.87 15.58
N ALA A 157 -20.67 15.81 14.83
CA ALA A 157 -22.02 15.29 14.68
C ALA A 157 -22.55 14.73 16.00
N THR A 158 -23.79 15.10 16.32
CA THR A 158 -24.52 14.54 17.46
C THR A 158 -24.85 13.07 17.23
N GLU A 159 -25.05 12.31 18.31
CA GLU A 159 -25.47 10.90 18.19
C GLU A 159 -26.80 10.76 17.44
N THR A 160 -27.71 11.74 17.57
CA THR A 160 -28.97 11.76 16.81
C THR A 160 -28.75 11.86 15.30
N GLU A 161 -27.80 12.69 14.85
CA GLU A 161 -27.46 12.81 13.42
C GLU A 161 -26.83 11.52 12.89
N LYS A 162 -25.91 10.90 13.66
CA LYS A 162 -25.32 9.60 13.30
C LYS A 162 -26.39 8.53 13.13
N GLN A 163 -27.30 8.41 14.09
CA GLN A 163 -28.40 7.43 14.03
C GLN A 163 -29.38 7.73 12.89
N THR A 164 -29.63 9.01 12.58
CA THR A 164 -30.48 9.42 11.46
C THR A 164 -29.87 8.99 10.13
N TYR A 165 -28.57 9.25 9.93
CA TYR A 165 -27.84 8.84 8.73
C TYR A 165 -27.90 7.32 8.52
N ILE A 166 -27.59 6.56 9.58
CA ILE A 166 -27.62 5.09 9.54
C ILE A 166 -29.02 4.56 9.23
N LYS A 167 -30.07 5.14 9.83
CA LYS A 167 -31.46 4.74 9.57
C LYS A 167 -31.87 5.00 8.13
N LEU A 168 -31.54 6.17 7.58
CA LEU A 168 -31.85 6.54 6.20
C LEU A 168 -31.17 5.60 5.21
N PHE A 169 -29.89 5.30 5.41
CA PHE A 169 -29.18 4.39 4.55
C PHE A 169 -29.72 2.97 4.63
N LYS A 170 -29.97 2.45 5.84
CA LYS A 170 -30.60 1.13 6.02
C LYS A 170 -31.93 1.06 5.28
N ALA A 171 -32.81 2.04 5.47
CA ALA A 171 -34.09 2.12 4.77
C ALA A 171 -33.91 2.18 3.24
N PHE A 172 -32.93 2.93 2.74
CA PHE A 172 -32.61 3.00 1.32
C PHE A 172 -32.09 1.66 0.76
N SER A 173 -31.28 0.94 1.53
CA SER A 173 -30.61 -0.30 1.09
C SER A 173 -31.55 -1.51 0.97
N VAL A 174 -32.68 -1.53 1.69
CA VAL A 174 -33.63 -2.66 1.71
C VAL A 174 -34.15 -3.00 0.31
N ASP A 175 -34.46 -1.99 -0.50
CA ASP A 175 -34.99 -2.18 -1.86
C ASP A 175 -33.89 -2.24 -2.94
N LYS A 176 -32.62 -2.25 -2.52
CA LYS A 176 -31.43 -2.14 -3.39
C LYS A 176 -30.46 -3.31 -3.23
N THR A 177 -30.94 -4.44 -2.72
CA THR A 177 -30.13 -5.67 -2.48
C THR A 177 -29.52 -6.30 -3.72
N HIS A 178 -30.03 -5.99 -4.91
CA HIS A 178 -29.46 -6.43 -6.19
C HIS A 178 -28.22 -5.64 -6.61
N LEU A 179 -27.95 -4.50 -5.98
CA LEU A 179 -26.78 -3.68 -6.24
C LEU A 179 -25.61 -4.10 -5.36
N SER A 180 -24.40 -3.99 -5.89
CA SER A 180 -23.18 -4.09 -5.09
C SER A 180 -23.15 -3.04 -3.97
N ARG A 181 -22.32 -3.26 -2.96
CA ARG A 181 -22.19 -2.33 -1.84
C ARG A 181 -21.80 -0.92 -2.29
N SER A 182 -20.84 -0.82 -3.20
CA SER A 182 -20.39 0.46 -3.74
C SER A 182 -21.47 1.20 -4.52
N GLU A 183 -22.26 0.48 -5.33
CA GLU A 183 -23.39 1.06 -6.03
C GLU A 183 -24.50 1.54 -5.07
N GLN A 184 -24.72 0.85 -3.94
CA GLN A 184 -25.68 1.30 -2.93
C GLN A 184 -25.23 2.63 -2.31
N VAL A 185 -23.94 2.76 -1.96
CA VAL A 185 -23.38 4.01 -1.38
C VAL A 185 -23.44 5.15 -2.39
N ALA A 186 -23.02 4.91 -3.63
CA ALA A 186 -23.06 5.89 -4.70
C ALA A 186 -24.50 6.39 -4.96
N LYS A 187 -25.47 5.49 -5.13
CA LYS A 187 -26.87 5.88 -5.37
C LYS A 187 -27.54 6.50 -4.15
N PHE A 188 -27.11 6.15 -2.94
CA PHE A 188 -27.54 6.84 -1.73
C PHE A 188 -27.07 8.29 -1.74
N TYR A 189 -25.79 8.51 -2.08
CA TYR A 189 -25.25 9.86 -2.25
C TYR A 189 -25.96 10.63 -3.36
N ASP A 190 -26.20 10.05 -4.54
CA ASP A 190 -26.93 10.75 -5.61
C ASP A 190 -28.35 11.17 -5.20
N LYS A 191 -28.99 10.38 -4.34
CA LYS A 191 -30.34 10.67 -3.86
C LYS A 191 -30.34 11.75 -2.78
N TYR A 192 -29.47 11.64 -1.78
CA TYR A 192 -29.52 12.47 -0.58
C TYR A 192 -28.50 13.62 -0.56
N GLU A 193 -27.41 13.50 -1.32
CA GLU A 193 -26.28 14.45 -1.39
C GLU A 193 -25.68 14.76 0.00
N ILE A 194 -25.76 13.80 0.93
CA ILE A 194 -25.16 13.93 2.26
C ILE A 194 -23.68 13.58 2.15
N ARG A 195 -22.84 14.54 2.54
CA ARG A 195 -21.38 14.40 2.62
C ARG A 195 -20.96 14.20 4.07
N VAL A 196 -20.10 13.23 4.28
CA VAL A 196 -19.46 12.93 5.56
C VAL A 196 -18.05 13.51 5.57
N HIS A 197 -17.66 14.14 6.68
CA HIS A 197 -16.34 14.76 6.83
C HIS A 197 -15.68 14.38 8.17
N TYR A 198 -14.35 14.48 8.20
CA TYR A 198 -13.50 14.20 9.37
C TYR A 198 -12.40 15.25 9.53
N TYR A 199 -12.79 16.52 9.61
CA TYR A 199 -11.81 17.61 9.66
C TYR A 199 -10.94 17.53 10.92
N GLY A 200 -9.62 17.55 10.75
CA GLY A 200 -8.65 17.55 11.85
C GLY A 200 -8.40 16.18 12.49
N HIS A 201 -8.92 15.08 11.93
CA HIS A 201 -8.72 13.73 12.49
C HIS A 201 -7.24 13.36 12.61
N GLU A 202 -6.38 13.84 11.72
CA GLU A 202 -4.94 13.63 11.76
C GLU A 202 -4.28 14.23 13.01
N SER A 203 -4.80 15.36 13.50
CA SER A 203 -4.34 15.99 14.74
C SER A 203 -4.93 15.29 15.98
N GLU A 204 -6.18 14.85 15.90
CA GLU A 204 -6.87 14.11 16.96
C GLU A 204 -6.28 12.71 17.19
N ALA A 205 -5.70 12.09 16.15
CA ALA A 205 -5.00 10.81 16.25
C ALA A 205 -3.79 10.84 17.19
N LEU A 206 -3.34 12.02 17.61
CA LEU A 206 -2.24 12.22 18.55
C LEU A 206 -2.69 12.50 20.00
N LYS A 207 -3.99 12.38 20.31
CA LYS A 207 -4.53 12.51 21.67
C LYS A 207 -4.46 11.20 22.46
N ALA A 208 -4.63 11.30 23.77
CA ALA A 208 -4.41 10.20 24.73
C ALA A 208 -5.13 8.90 24.36
N ASP A 209 -6.41 8.94 24.01
CA ASP A 209 -7.19 7.72 23.70
C ASP A 209 -6.69 7.05 22.40
N ALA A 210 -6.42 7.83 21.36
CA ALA A 210 -5.86 7.34 20.10
C ALA A 210 -4.44 6.77 20.29
N LEU A 211 -3.62 7.46 21.10
CA LEU A 211 -2.27 6.99 21.45
C LEU A 211 -2.32 5.68 22.26
N LEU A 212 -3.28 5.51 23.17
CA LEU A 212 -3.44 4.28 23.95
C LEU A 212 -3.81 3.10 23.05
N ALA A 213 -4.72 3.31 22.10
CA ALA A 213 -5.07 2.28 21.13
C ALA A 213 -3.88 1.95 20.22
N LEU A 214 -3.13 2.96 19.76
CA LEU A 214 -1.89 2.77 18.99
C LEU A 214 -0.83 1.99 19.79
N GLU A 215 -0.65 2.29 21.07
CA GLU A 215 0.23 1.53 21.97
C GLU A 215 -0.19 0.07 22.09
N THR A 216 -1.49 -0.20 22.12
CA THR A 216 -2.01 -1.56 22.21
C THR A 216 -1.74 -2.34 20.93
N LEU A 217 -1.99 -1.72 19.77
CA LEU A 217 -1.71 -2.33 18.47
C LEU A 217 -0.20 -2.55 18.25
N THR A 218 0.63 -1.54 18.51
CA THR A 218 2.08 -1.64 18.34
C THR A 218 2.69 -2.75 19.20
N LYS A 219 2.18 -2.95 20.42
CA LYS A 219 2.55 -4.10 21.28
C LYS A 219 2.10 -5.43 20.68
N ALA A 220 0.87 -5.54 20.19
CA ALA A 220 0.36 -6.77 19.59
C ALA A 220 1.18 -7.20 18.36
N TYR A 221 1.72 -6.24 17.62
CA TYR A 221 2.55 -6.45 16.43
C TYR A 221 4.07 -6.45 16.73
N ASN A 222 4.48 -6.36 17.99
CA ASN A 222 5.87 -6.32 18.44
C ASN A 222 6.72 -5.24 17.73
N LEU A 223 6.14 -4.06 17.49
CA LEU A 223 6.87 -2.96 16.88
C LEU A 223 7.90 -2.39 17.88
N ASP A 224 9.11 -2.12 17.40
CA ASP A 224 10.15 -1.48 18.21
C ASP A 224 9.92 0.04 18.34
N LEU A 225 10.72 0.70 19.20
CA LEU A 225 10.57 2.13 19.48
C LEU A 225 10.76 3.02 18.24
N GLU A 226 11.66 2.64 17.33
CA GLU A 226 11.91 3.41 16.10
C GLU A 226 10.76 3.25 15.11
N GLN A 227 10.21 2.05 14.99
CA GLN A 227 9.00 1.77 14.22
C GLN A 227 7.78 2.52 14.79
N ILE A 228 7.66 2.62 16.12
CA ILE A 228 6.57 3.39 16.75
C ILE A 228 6.70 4.89 16.44
N LYS A 229 7.90 5.46 16.50
CA LYS A 229 8.14 6.87 16.11
C LYS A 229 7.78 7.11 14.65
N LEU A 230 8.24 6.21 13.78
CA LEU A 230 7.98 6.24 12.35
C LEU A 230 6.47 6.14 12.05
N LEU A 231 5.76 5.21 12.68
CA LEU A 231 4.32 5.05 12.56
C LEU A 231 3.56 6.32 12.97
N LYS A 232 3.92 6.93 14.11
CA LYS A 232 3.32 8.20 14.57
C LYS A 232 3.55 9.33 13.58
N PHE A 233 4.76 9.43 13.02
CA PHE A 233 5.08 10.40 11.97
C PHE A 233 4.20 10.21 10.73
N VAL A 234 4.06 8.98 10.27
CA VAL A 234 3.28 8.65 9.07
C VAL A 234 1.79 8.93 9.29
N ILE A 235 1.22 8.52 10.43
CA ILE A 235 -0.18 8.85 10.78
C ILE A 235 -0.39 10.37 10.83
N ALA A 236 0.54 11.13 11.42
CA ALA A 236 0.39 12.60 11.53
C ALA A 236 0.45 13.33 10.18
N HIS A 237 1.07 12.74 9.14
CA HIS A 237 1.40 13.44 7.90
C HIS A 237 0.86 12.79 6.62
N HIS A 238 0.20 11.62 6.70
CA HIS A 238 -0.34 10.95 5.51
C HIS A 238 -1.33 11.81 4.73
N MET A 239 -2.22 12.55 5.40
CA MET A 239 -3.19 13.42 4.70
C MET A 239 -2.54 14.56 3.92
N GLU A 240 -1.43 15.14 4.42
CA GLU A 240 -0.68 16.15 3.66
C GLU A 240 -0.06 15.55 2.39
N ALA A 241 0.35 14.29 2.45
CA ALA A 241 0.91 13.56 1.31
C ALA A 241 -0.17 13.04 0.34
N VAL A 242 -1.35 12.65 0.83
CA VAL A 242 -2.52 12.31 -0.01
C VAL A 242 -2.98 13.51 -0.85
N GLN A 243 -2.75 14.73 -0.38
CA GLN A 243 -3.05 15.95 -1.15
C GLN A 243 -2.01 16.28 -2.24
N PHE A 244 -0.92 15.51 -2.36
CA PHE A 244 0.03 15.69 -3.47
C PHE A 244 -0.66 15.50 -4.81
N GLY A 245 -0.23 16.24 -5.83
CA GLY A 245 -0.89 16.24 -7.13
C GLY A 245 -2.04 17.24 -7.27
N ARG A 246 -2.60 17.73 -6.16
CA ARG A 246 -3.72 18.70 -6.16
C ARG A 246 -3.27 20.16 -5.98
N ASP A 247 -2.17 20.37 -5.27
CA ASP A 247 -1.62 21.72 -5.01
C ASP A 247 -0.42 22.04 -5.91
N GLU A 248 -0.16 23.32 -6.17
CA GLU A 248 1.02 23.78 -6.94
C GLU A 248 2.34 23.74 -6.13
N ASN A 249 2.26 23.63 -4.80
CA ASN A 249 3.40 23.79 -3.88
C ASN A 249 4.08 22.47 -3.45
N GLN A 250 3.95 21.40 -4.22
CA GLN A 250 4.34 20.04 -3.82
C GLN A 250 5.83 19.92 -3.41
N ILE A 251 6.74 20.62 -4.10
CA ILE A 251 8.17 20.65 -3.77
C ILE A 251 8.40 21.19 -2.35
N SER A 252 7.70 22.26 -1.98
CA SER A 252 7.82 22.89 -0.66
C SER A 252 7.29 21.96 0.42
N VAL A 253 6.18 21.27 0.16
CA VAL A 253 5.61 20.30 1.11
C VAL A 253 6.55 19.09 1.28
N TYR A 254 7.11 18.57 0.19
CA TYR A 254 8.09 17.48 0.26
C TYR A 254 9.31 17.86 1.11
N LYS A 255 9.86 19.06 0.91
CA LYS A 255 10.97 19.58 1.73
C LYS A 255 10.58 19.76 3.20
N LEU A 256 9.34 20.15 3.47
CA LEU A 256 8.82 20.25 4.83
C LEU A 256 8.73 18.88 5.51
N LEU A 257 8.31 17.85 4.78
CA LEU A 257 8.29 16.46 5.29
C LEU A 257 9.69 15.97 5.64
N ILE A 258 10.69 16.24 4.78
CA ILE A 258 12.12 15.97 5.09
C ILE A 258 12.52 16.65 6.41
N ALA A 259 12.24 17.96 6.54
CA ALA A 259 12.63 18.72 7.71
C ALA A 259 11.94 18.22 8.99
N ARG A 260 10.67 17.81 8.90
CA ARG A 260 9.91 17.25 10.03
C ARG A 260 10.43 15.88 10.45
N ALA A 261 10.72 14.98 9.51
CA ALA A 261 11.30 13.68 9.82
C ALA A 261 12.67 13.85 10.50
N GLY A 262 13.54 14.72 9.97
CA GLY A 262 14.83 15.02 10.57
C GLY A 262 14.71 15.65 11.97
N LYS A 263 13.76 16.56 12.18
CA LYS A 263 13.49 17.14 13.51
C LYS A 263 12.97 16.11 14.52
N ALA A 264 12.24 15.09 14.05
CA ALA A 264 11.76 13.99 14.86
C ALA A 264 12.83 12.91 15.12
N GLU A 265 14.06 13.10 14.61
CA GLU A 265 15.17 12.15 14.72
C GLU A 265 14.85 10.78 14.09
N ILE A 266 14.04 10.78 13.02
CA ILE A 266 13.70 9.60 12.23
C ILE A 266 14.59 9.58 10.99
N ASP A 267 14.98 8.38 10.54
CA ASP A 267 15.57 8.20 9.21
C ASP A 267 14.65 8.79 8.15
N VAL A 268 15.09 9.88 7.51
CA VAL A 268 14.30 10.68 6.57
C VAL A 268 13.90 9.85 5.35
N ASP A 269 14.82 9.06 4.81
CA ASP A 269 14.57 8.31 3.57
C ASP A 269 13.59 7.19 3.85
N LEU A 270 13.77 6.47 4.96
CA LEU A 270 12.81 5.48 5.39
C LEU A 270 11.43 6.10 5.70
N ALA A 271 11.40 7.26 6.35
CA ALA A 271 10.15 7.96 6.65
C ALA A 271 9.33 8.28 5.40
N LEU A 272 10.00 8.75 4.35
CA LEU A 272 9.36 9.10 3.09
C LEU A 272 8.94 7.85 2.29
N ASP A 273 9.68 6.75 2.37
CA ASP A 273 9.29 5.48 1.74
C ASP A 273 8.04 4.88 2.40
N ILE A 274 7.97 4.86 3.73
CA ILE A 274 6.77 4.40 4.43
C ILE A 274 5.60 5.35 4.21
N LEU A 275 5.84 6.66 4.14
CA LEU A 275 4.80 7.63 3.85
C LEU A 275 4.22 7.44 2.43
N LEU A 276 5.06 7.17 1.42
CA LEU A 276 4.59 6.84 0.07
C LEU A 276 3.76 5.55 0.07
N ALA A 277 4.20 4.52 0.80
CA ALA A 277 3.44 3.29 0.97
C ALA A 277 2.08 3.53 1.64
N ALA A 278 2.05 4.34 2.69
CA ALA A 278 0.82 4.75 3.37
C ALA A 278 -0.14 5.49 2.43
N VAL A 279 0.34 6.46 1.64
CA VAL A 279 -0.46 7.20 0.65
C VAL A 279 -1.05 6.27 -0.41
N PHE A 280 -0.26 5.34 -0.93
CA PHE A 280 -0.74 4.36 -1.89
C PHE A 280 -1.82 3.44 -1.27
N LEU A 281 -1.59 2.95 -0.05
CA LEU A 281 -2.52 2.05 0.63
C LEU A 281 -3.84 2.75 0.98
N ASP A 282 -3.81 3.93 1.59
CA ASP A 282 -5.02 4.66 1.98
C ASP A 282 -5.71 5.32 0.77
N GLY A 283 -4.96 6.15 0.04
CA GLY A 283 -5.51 6.99 -1.03
C GLY A 283 -5.86 6.25 -2.32
N SER A 284 -5.25 5.09 -2.59
CA SER A 284 -5.46 4.35 -3.84
C SER A 284 -6.03 2.95 -3.63
N VAL A 285 -5.46 2.16 -2.72
CA VAL A 285 -5.98 0.80 -2.46
C VAL A 285 -7.31 0.87 -1.69
N GLY A 286 -7.35 1.63 -0.61
CA GLY A 286 -8.50 1.76 0.30
C GLY A 286 -9.66 2.58 -0.24
N SER A 287 -9.35 3.64 -0.99
CA SER A 287 -10.35 4.62 -1.43
C SER A 287 -10.95 4.28 -2.80
N LEU A 288 -12.27 4.40 -2.92
CA LEU A 288 -12.98 4.30 -4.20
C LEU A 288 -13.79 5.58 -4.45
N HIS A 289 -13.38 6.35 -5.43
CA HIS A 289 -14.06 7.57 -5.83
C HIS A 289 -15.29 7.28 -6.67
N TYR A 290 -16.32 8.12 -6.53
CA TYR A 290 -17.50 8.10 -7.37
C TYR A 290 -17.84 9.50 -7.87
N GLU A 291 -17.90 9.66 -9.18
CA GLU A 291 -18.25 10.91 -9.84
C GLU A 291 -18.98 10.60 -11.15
N GLU A 292 -20.08 11.33 -11.41
CA GLU A 292 -20.84 11.26 -12.68
C GLU A 292 -21.22 9.83 -13.13
N GLY A 293 -21.54 8.94 -12.19
CA GLY A 293 -21.95 7.57 -12.50
C GLY A 293 -20.80 6.59 -12.71
N ALA A 294 -19.55 7.01 -12.54
CA ALA A 294 -18.36 6.19 -12.70
C ALA A 294 -17.58 6.03 -11.39
N PHE A 295 -16.97 4.87 -11.22
CA PHE A 295 -16.04 4.60 -10.12
C PHE A 295 -14.59 4.73 -10.61
N SER A 296 -13.74 5.33 -9.79
CA SER A 296 -12.32 5.50 -10.11
C SER A 296 -11.44 5.36 -8.87
N VAL A 297 -10.17 5.07 -9.09
CA VAL A 297 -9.12 5.08 -8.08
C VAL A 297 -8.14 6.18 -8.44
N ASP A 298 -7.75 7.00 -7.46
CA ASP A 298 -6.81 8.11 -7.67
C ASP A 298 -5.38 7.65 -7.33
N LEU A 299 -4.50 7.63 -8.34
CA LEU A 299 -3.06 7.39 -8.21
C LEU A 299 -2.23 8.68 -8.39
N THR A 300 -2.90 9.83 -8.54
CA THR A 300 -2.24 11.11 -8.82
C THR A 300 -1.25 11.46 -7.71
N SER A 301 -1.65 11.29 -6.46
CA SER A 301 -0.80 11.60 -5.30
C SER A 301 0.45 10.72 -5.25
N VAL A 302 0.32 9.44 -5.57
CA VAL A 302 1.44 8.48 -5.62
C VAL A 302 2.45 8.91 -6.70
N PHE A 303 1.98 9.19 -7.92
CA PHE A 303 2.85 9.61 -9.01
C PHE A 303 3.46 11.00 -8.80
N ALA A 304 2.70 11.93 -8.22
CA ALA A 304 3.20 13.25 -7.87
C ALA A 304 4.31 13.15 -6.82
N PHE A 305 4.14 12.32 -5.80
CA PHE A 305 5.15 12.06 -4.77
C PHE A 305 6.46 11.53 -5.38
N MET A 306 6.36 10.53 -6.27
CA MET A 306 7.52 9.98 -6.99
C MET A 306 8.19 11.04 -7.90
N SER A 307 7.41 11.86 -8.59
CA SER A 307 7.92 12.92 -9.46
C SER A 307 8.72 13.97 -8.68
N VAL A 308 8.13 14.50 -7.60
CA VAL A 308 8.74 15.54 -6.76
C VAL A 308 10.02 15.03 -6.10
N GLU A 309 10.02 13.78 -5.66
CA GLU A 309 11.24 13.17 -5.13
C GLU A 309 12.37 13.13 -6.17
N GLY A 310 12.07 12.79 -7.43
CA GLY A 310 13.04 12.81 -8.52
C GLY A 310 13.69 14.18 -8.76
N GLU A 311 12.99 15.26 -8.39
CA GLU A 311 13.50 16.62 -8.47
C GLU A 311 14.31 17.03 -7.24
N VAL A 312 13.82 16.69 -6.05
CA VAL A 312 14.36 17.17 -4.75
C VAL A 312 15.45 16.27 -4.19
N ALA A 313 15.35 14.95 -4.35
CA ALA A 313 16.16 13.95 -3.66
C ALA A 313 16.77 12.91 -4.62
N LYS A 314 17.48 13.39 -5.65
CA LYS A 314 18.08 12.56 -6.72
C LYS A 314 18.95 11.38 -6.22
N HIS A 315 19.62 11.53 -5.08
CA HIS A 315 20.45 10.50 -4.48
C HIS A 315 19.66 9.21 -4.15
N ARG A 316 18.39 9.35 -3.76
CA ARG A 316 17.53 8.21 -3.40
C ARG A 316 17.31 7.26 -4.58
N LYS A 317 17.30 7.76 -5.81
CA LYS A 317 17.20 6.92 -7.02
C LYS A 317 18.42 6.01 -7.19
N GLU A 318 19.61 6.48 -6.86
CA GLU A 318 20.84 5.68 -6.93
C GLU A 318 20.87 4.63 -5.81
N GLU A 319 20.44 5.01 -4.61
CA GLU A 319 20.34 4.11 -3.46
C GLU A 319 19.33 2.99 -3.69
N ARG A 320 18.11 3.29 -4.15
CA ARG A 320 17.10 2.27 -4.50
C ARG A 320 17.60 1.28 -5.55
N ARG A 321 18.33 1.77 -6.56
CA ARG A 321 18.95 0.89 -7.56
C ARG A 321 19.95 -0.07 -6.93
N ARG A 322 20.74 0.43 -5.98
CA ARG A 322 21.68 -0.39 -5.22
C ARG A 322 20.95 -1.42 -4.35
N GLU A 323 19.96 -1.01 -3.59
CA GLU A 323 19.18 -1.90 -2.72
C GLU A 323 18.48 -3.02 -3.50
N ILE A 324 17.80 -2.67 -4.61
CA ILE A 324 17.14 -3.65 -5.49
C ILE A 324 18.17 -4.64 -6.05
N SER A 325 19.35 -4.15 -6.47
CA SER A 325 20.42 -5.02 -6.94
C SER A 325 20.94 -5.93 -5.83
N GLU A 326 21.10 -5.42 -4.60
CA GLU A 326 21.53 -6.21 -3.44
C GLU A 326 20.52 -7.32 -3.11
N VAL A 327 19.22 -7.02 -3.08
CA VAL A 327 18.14 -8.00 -2.85
C VAL A 327 18.12 -9.07 -3.96
N GLN A 328 18.20 -8.66 -5.23
CA GLN A 328 18.26 -9.58 -6.36
C GLN A 328 19.50 -10.49 -6.28
N ASN A 329 20.66 -9.93 -5.96
CA ASN A 329 21.89 -10.69 -5.79
C ASN A 329 21.81 -11.67 -4.60
N GLN A 330 21.18 -11.28 -3.50
CA GLN A 330 20.96 -12.18 -2.35
C GLN A 330 20.01 -13.32 -2.71
N ARG A 331 18.87 -13.05 -3.35
CA ARG A 331 17.95 -14.08 -3.86
C ARG A 331 18.65 -15.03 -4.81
N PHE A 332 19.41 -14.47 -5.77
CA PHE A 332 20.17 -15.27 -6.72
C PHE A 332 21.17 -16.21 -6.02
N LYS A 333 21.93 -15.69 -5.04
CA LYS A 333 22.85 -16.52 -4.22
C LYS A 333 22.12 -17.64 -3.46
N GLN A 334 20.94 -17.36 -2.91
CA GLN A 334 20.12 -18.37 -2.23
C GLN A 334 19.65 -19.44 -3.20
N VAL A 335 19.22 -19.06 -4.40
CA VAL A 335 18.82 -20.01 -5.46
C VAL A 335 20.00 -20.87 -5.91
N LEU A 336 21.17 -20.27 -6.12
CA LEU A 336 22.39 -21.02 -6.43
C LEU A 336 22.68 -22.05 -5.32
N LYS A 337 22.64 -21.64 -4.06
CA LYS A 337 22.82 -22.56 -2.93
C LYS A 337 21.78 -23.69 -2.91
N ALA A 338 20.49 -23.37 -3.06
CA ALA A 338 19.41 -24.37 -3.05
C ALA A 338 19.46 -25.35 -4.25
N SER A 339 20.10 -24.94 -5.34
CA SER A 339 20.33 -25.78 -6.52
C SER A 339 21.68 -26.51 -6.50
N GLY A 340 22.52 -26.31 -5.48
CA GLY A 340 23.86 -26.90 -5.39
C GLY A 340 24.84 -26.26 -6.39
N LEU A 341 24.62 -25.00 -6.75
CA LEU A 341 25.46 -24.15 -7.59
C LEU A 341 26.17 -23.05 -6.78
N ASP A 342 26.22 -23.15 -5.46
CA ASP A 342 27.10 -22.27 -4.67
C ASP A 342 28.58 -22.61 -4.95
N GLY A 343 29.47 -21.66 -4.70
CA GLY A 343 30.88 -21.79 -5.07
C GLY A 343 31.55 -23.00 -4.45
N GLU A 344 31.27 -23.34 -3.19
CA GLU A 344 31.89 -24.48 -2.53
C GLU A 344 31.51 -25.79 -3.23
N THR A 345 30.21 -26.00 -3.44
CA THR A 345 29.69 -27.19 -4.11
C THR A 345 30.20 -27.30 -5.56
N VAL A 346 30.24 -26.19 -6.29
CA VAL A 346 30.70 -26.18 -7.70
C VAL A 346 32.19 -26.49 -7.79
N PHE A 347 33.01 -25.85 -6.96
CA PHE A 347 34.47 -26.04 -7.03
C PHE A 347 34.89 -27.42 -6.54
N GLU A 348 34.15 -28.01 -5.61
CA GLU A 348 34.32 -29.41 -5.21
C GLU A 348 33.99 -30.36 -6.38
N LEU A 349 32.83 -30.14 -7.04
CA LEU A 349 32.40 -30.95 -8.19
C LEU A 349 33.41 -30.90 -9.35
N LEU A 350 33.86 -29.69 -9.70
CA LEU A 350 34.79 -29.46 -10.81
C LEU A 350 36.27 -29.65 -10.42
N LYS A 351 36.56 -29.96 -9.14
CA LYS A 351 37.91 -30.06 -8.59
C LYS A 351 38.80 -28.85 -8.93
N THR A 352 38.22 -27.65 -8.91
CA THR A 352 38.91 -26.43 -9.34
C THR A 352 39.84 -25.92 -8.23
N PRO A 353 41.15 -25.71 -8.51
CA PRO A 353 42.08 -25.14 -7.54
C PRO A 353 41.69 -23.70 -7.13
N PHE A 354 42.22 -23.22 -6.01
CA PHE A 354 42.03 -21.83 -5.59
C PHE A 354 42.76 -20.89 -6.57
N GLY A 355 42.07 -19.89 -7.12
CA GLY A 355 42.64 -18.95 -8.08
C GLY A 355 41.58 -18.14 -8.83
N SER A 356 42.02 -17.32 -9.80
CA SER A 356 41.15 -16.46 -10.61
C SER A 356 40.16 -17.23 -11.50
N GLU A 357 40.44 -18.49 -11.82
CA GLU A 357 39.56 -19.40 -12.57
C GLU A 357 38.22 -19.63 -11.88
N ARG A 358 38.20 -19.67 -10.55
CA ARG A 358 36.96 -19.78 -9.76
C ARG A 358 35.99 -18.64 -10.04
N GLY A 359 36.51 -17.42 -10.19
CA GLY A 359 35.71 -16.24 -10.53
C GLY A 359 35.09 -16.36 -11.92
N LYS A 360 35.83 -16.90 -12.90
CA LYS A 360 35.32 -17.14 -14.26
C LYS A 360 34.21 -18.19 -14.27
N ILE A 361 34.43 -19.33 -13.62
CA ILE A 361 33.44 -20.41 -13.54
C ILE A 361 32.12 -19.91 -12.94
N MET A 362 32.17 -19.14 -11.85
CA MET A 362 30.94 -18.61 -11.25
C MET A 362 30.27 -17.55 -12.11
N ALA A 363 31.04 -16.75 -12.86
CA ALA A 363 30.48 -15.82 -13.83
C ALA A 363 29.79 -16.56 -14.98
N ASP A 364 30.38 -17.66 -15.47
CA ASP A 364 29.81 -18.49 -16.53
C ASP A 364 28.55 -19.23 -16.07
N ILE A 365 28.56 -19.80 -14.85
CA ILE A 365 27.36 -20.38 -14.24
C ILE A 365 26.27 -19.32 -14.09
N LYS A 366 26.61 -18.12 -13.60
CA LYS A 366 25.65 -17.03 -13.47
C LYS A 366 25.00 -16.70 -14.81
N ARG A 367 25.82 -16.46 -15.85
CA ARG A 367 25.33 -16.19 -17.21
C ARG A 367 24.47 -17.32 -17.75
N TYR A 368 24.85 -18.57 -17.50
CA TYR A 368 24.09 -19.72 -17.99
C TYR A 368 22.78 -19.90 -17.22
N VAL A 369 22.70 -19.55 -15.93
CA VAL A 369 21.42 -19.54 -15.21
C VAL A 369 20.51 -18.43 -15.76
N GLU A 370 21.06 -17.24 -16.02
CA GLU A 370 20.31 -16.05 -16.48
C GLU A 370 19.88 -16.13 -17.96
N ASP A 371 20.66 -16.81 -18.81
CA ASP A 371 20.41 -16.92 -20.25
C ASP A 371 20.17 -18.38 -20.67
N PRO A 372 18.92 -18.76 -21.02
CA PRO A 372 18.55 -20.08 -21.50
C PRO A 372 19.27 -20.53 -22.77
N GLU A 373 19.63 -19.59 -23.64
CA GLU A 373 20.16 -19.86 -24.98
C GLU A 373 21.68 -20.00 -24.98
N LEU A 374 22.36 -19.40 -24.01
CA LEU A 374 23.80 -19.53 -23.84
C LEU A 374 24.12 -20.98 -23.45
N ARG A 375 25.11 -21.61 -24.09
CA ARG A 375 25.62 -22.93 -23.66
C ARG A 375 27.06 -22.79 -23.22
N VAL A 376 27.33 -23.11 -21.95
CA VAL A 376 28.69 -23.22 -21.41
C VAL A 376 29.06 -24.69 -21.37
N ASN A 377 30.27 -25.04 -21.83
CA ASN A 377 30.82 -26.39 -21.73
C ASN A 377 31.66 -26.52 -20.45
N PHE A 378 31.26 -27.45 -19.58
CA PHE A 378 31.94 -27.84 -18.34
C PHE A 378 32.51 -29.27 -18.41
N ASP A 379 32.81 -29.73 -19.63
CA ASP A 379 33.44 -31.01 -19.95
C ASP A 379 32.73 -32.20 -19.27
N THR A 380 33.44 -32.94 -18.40
CA THR A 380 32.97 -34.20 -17.81
C THR A 380 31.82 -34.05 -16.81
N HIS A 381 31.53 -32.83 -16.36
CA HIS A 381 30.48 -32.55 -15.37
C HIS A 381 29.25 -31.83 -15.96
N GLN A 382 29.18 -31.71 -17.30
CA GLN A 382 28.15 -30.98 -18.02
C GLN A 382 26.72 -31.39 -17.60
N THR A 383 26.40 -32.68 -17.63
CA THR A 383 25.05 -33.19 -17.37
C THR A 383 24.54 -32.85 -15.96
N GLU A 384 25.41 -32.97 -14.95
CA GLU A 384 25.05 -32.69 -13.57
C GLU A 384 24.87 -31.18 -13.34
N LEU A 385 25.76 -30.35 -13.92
CA LEU A 385 25.63 -28.90 -13.85
C LEU A 385 24.39 -28.40 -14.58
N GLU A 386 24.07 -28.95 -15.75
CA GLU A 386 22.84 -28.60 -16.49
C GLU A 386 21.58 -28.91 -15.69
N LYS A 387 21.53 -30.07 -15.00
CA LYS A 387 20.41 -30.42 -14.12
C LYS A 387 20.24 -29.40 -12.98
N ARG A 388 21.35 -28.97 -12.37
CA ARG A 388 21.34 -27.95 -11.31
C ARG A 388 20.96 -26.58 -11.84
N ILE A 389 21.41 -26.22 -13.03
CA ILE A 389 21.05 -24.97 -13.72
C ILE A 389 19.56 -24.95 -14.05
N GLN A 390 19.00 -26.06 -14.55
CA GLN A 390 17.56 -26.17 -14.77
C GLN A 390 16.76 -26.01 -13.47
N LYS A 391 17.23 -26.62 -12.37
CA LYS A 391 16.63 -26.43 -11.04
C LYS A 391 16.72 -24.96 -10.59
N ALA A 392 17.87 -24.31 -10.78
CA ALA A 392 18.05 -22.90 -10.45
C ALA A 392 17.09 -22.01 -11.25
N ARG A 393 16.96 -22.25 -12.56
CA ARG A 393 16.01 -21.53 -13.43
C ARG A 393 14.57 -21.71 -12.94
N SER A 394 14.15 -22.93 -12.61
CA SER A 394 12.81 -23.17 -12.08
C SER A 394 12.54 -22.42 -10.78
N LEU A 395 13.54 -22.32 -9.91
CA LEU A 395 13.45 -21.60 -8.63
C LEU A 395 13.50 -20.07 -8.79
N LEU A 396 14.00 -19.54 -9.91
CA LEU A 396 13.94 -18.11 -10.23
C LEU A 396 12.60 -17.70 -10.83
N THR A 397 11.92 -18.63 -11.51
CA THR A 397 10.57 -18.43 -12.05
C THR A 397 9.44 -18.68 -11.04
N THR A 398 9.77 -19.25 -9.88
CA THR A 398 8.87 -19.36 -8.71
C THR A 398 9.15 -18.19 -7.78
#